data_AF-A0A1H4F1T2-F1
#
_entry.id   AF-A0A1H4F1T2-F1
#
_cell.length_a   1.000
_cell.length_b   1.000
_cell.length_c   1.000
_cell.angle_alpha   90.00
_cell.angle_beta   90.00
_cell.angle_gamma   90.00
#
_symmetry.space_group_name_H-M   'P 1'
#
loop_
_entity.id
_entity.type
_entity.pdbx_description
1 polymer ?
#
loop_
_entity_poly.entity_id
_entity_poly.type
_entity_poly.pdbx_seq_one_letter_code
_entity_poly.pdbx_strand_id
1 'polypeptide(L)'
;MKKSLILCGLLAGVVAAPAAFAKLPAPPSTPEAKLKAAETAQKAAWSAKIDTFQLCQAQERVAAHVRDGLVAAGKPVPTATPTPPCSDPGPFAFAPPEEPKPIEASGAHSPAATAVSPPSSNQTSAEQNPAPKK
;
A
#
# COMPACT_ATOMS: atom_id res chain seq x y z
N MET A 1 -28.60 -32.30 8.82
CA MET A 1 -29.13 -30.95 9.09
C MET A 1 -28.86 -30.48 10.53
N LYS A 2 -29.07 -31.29 11.58
CA LYS A 2 -28.75 -30.93 12.99
C LYS A 2 -27.25 -30.67 13.25
N LYS A 3 -26.37 -31.35 12.49
CA LYS A 3 -24.90 -31.27 12.63
C LYS A 3 -24.31 -29.97 12.02
N SER A 4 -24.97 -29.37 11.04
CA SER A 4 -24.54 -28.09 10.44
C SER A 4 -24.85 -26.88 11.33
N LEU A 5 -25.84 -26.99 12.22
CA LEU A 5 -26.19 -25.94 13.18
C LEU A 5 -25.20 -25.84 14.36
N ILE A 6 -24.52 -26.94 14.70
CA ILE A 6 -23.49 -26.96 15.75
C ILE A 6 -22.18 -26.33 15.24
N LEU A 7 -21.87 -26.51 13.95
CA LEU A 7 -20.65 -25.96 13.36
C LEU A 7 -20.74 -24.43 13.16
N CYS A 8 -21.92 -23.88 12.83
CA CYS A 8 -22.14 -22.43 12.76
C CYS A 8 -22.18 -21.75 14.15
N GLY A 9 -22.52 -22.48 15.22
CA GLY A 9 -22.52 -21.93 16.58
C GLY A 9 -21.13 -21.66 17.15
N LEU A 10 -20.12 -22.41 16.71
CA LEU A 10 -18.74 -22.25 17.20
C LEU A 10 -17.99 -21.09 16.50
N LEU A 11 -18.38 -20.74 15.27
CA LEU A 11 -17.82 -19.61 14.52
C LEU A 11 -18.37 -18.24 14.99
N ALA A 12 -19.50 -18.21 15.70
CA ALA A 12 -20.08 -16.98 16.26
C ALA A 12 -19.52 -16.61 17.65
N GLY A 13 -18.68 -17.46 18.26
CA GLY A 13 -18.13 -17.26 19.61
C GLY A 13 -16.78 -16.55 19.67
N VAL A 14 -16.12 -16.28 18.53
CA VAL A 14 -14.79 -15.66 18.47
C VAL A 14 -14.86 -14.22 17.92
N VAL A 15 -15.95 -13.51 18.21
CA VAL A 15 -16.07 -12.07 17.92
C VAL A 15 -16.64 -11.36 19.14
N ALA A 16 -15.85 -11.36 20.22
CA ALA A 16 -15.85 -10.35 21.29
C ALA A 16 -15.03 -10.92 22.47
N ALA A 17 -13.72 -11.02 22.29
CA ALA A 17 -12.87 -10.76 23.45
C ALA A 17 -12.85 -9.23 23.59
N PRO A 18 -13.52 -8.61 24.58
CA PRO A 18 -13.08 -7.30 25.00
C PRO A 18 -11.63 -7.51 25.43
N ALA A 19 -10.69 -6.95 24.67
CA ALA A 19 -9.34 -6.80 25.16
C ALA A 19 -9.47 -6.03 26.47
N ALA A 20 -9.38 -6.74 27.59
CA ALA A 20 -9.06 -6.14 28.86
C ALA A 20 -7.68 -5.52 28.65
N PHE A 21 -7.65 -4.29 28.15
CA PHE A 21 -6.51 -3.40 28.25
C PHE A 21 -6.36 -3.10 29.74
N ALA A 22 -5.84 -4.08 30.48
CA ALA A 22 -5.36 -3.92 31.84
C ALA A 22 -4.20 -2.94 31.75
N LYS A 23 -4.50 -1.64 31.80
CA LYS A 23 -3.60 -0.48 31.69
C LYS A 23 -2.19 -0.88 31.25
N LEU A 24 -2.08 -1.37 30.01
CA LEU A 24 -0.76 -1.71 29.50
C LEU A 24 0.02 -0.40 29.45
N PRO A 25 1.29 -0.40 29.87
CA PRO A 25 2.16 0.74 29.64
C PRO A 25 1.97 1.17 28.19
N ALA A 26 1.75 2.47 27.97
CA ALA A 26 1.74 3.01 26.61
C ALA A 26 2.98 2.46 25.89
N PRO A 27 2.86 1.99 24.63
CA PRO A 27 3.99 1.45 23.91
C PRO A 27 5.15 2.42 24.06
N PRO A 28 6.35 1.94 24.47
CA PRO A 28 7.45 2.84 24.80
C PRO A 28 7.62 3.81 23.64
N SER A 29 7.57 5.11 23.92
CA SER A 29 7.71 6.17 22.92
C SER A 29 9.12 6.21 22.32
N THR A 30 9.93 5.20 22.63
CA THR A 30 11.31 5.08 22.17
C THR A 30 11.32 4.90 20.65
N PRO A 31 12.25 5.56 19.95
CA PRO A 31 12.41 5.39 18.50
C PRO A 31 12.52 3.92 18.08
N GLU A 32 13.19 3.09 18.90
CA GLU A 32 13.34 1.65 18.67
C GLU A 32 12.01 0.88 18.64
N ALA A 33 11.09 1.19 19.55
CA ALA A 33 9.79 0.53 19.60
C ALA A 33 8.88 0.94 18.44
N LYS A 34 8.94 2.21 18.02
CA LYS A 34 8.25 2.69 16.82
C LYS A 34 8.77 2.01 15.56
N LEU A 35 10.09 1.83 15.45
CA LEU A 35 10.70 1.14 14.31
C LEU A 35 10.26 -0.33 14.24
N LYS A 36 10.21 -1.03 15.39
CA LYS A 36 9.74 -2.42 15.45
C LYS A 36 8.24 -2.59 15.16
N ALA A 37 7.42 -1.65 15.61
CA ALA A 37 6.01 -1.61 15.25
C ALA A 37 5.82 -1.40 13.74
N ALA A 38 6.59 -0.47 13.14
CA ALA A 38 6.56 -0.23 11.70
C ALA A 38 7.05 -1.43 10.88
N GLU A 39 8.08 -2.13 11.35
CA GLU A 39 8.58 -3.36 10.72
C GLU A 39 7.50 -4.45 10.72
N THR A 40 6.80 -4.60 11.84
CA THR A 40 5.70 -5.57 11.98
C THR A 40 4.53 -5.21 11.07
N ALA A 41 4.15 -3.93 11.01
CA ALA A 41 3.08 -3.46 10.14
C ALA A 41 3.40 -3.66 8.66
N GLN A 42 4.64 -3.38 8.23
CA GLN A 42 5.07 -3.63 6.86
C GLN A 42 5.13 -5.12 6.53
N LYS A 43 5.63 -5.97 7.44
CA LYS A 43 5.58 -7.42 7.25
C LYS A 43 4.16 -7.93 7.10
N ALA A 44 3.24 -7.45 7.94
CA ALA A 44 1.82 -7.82 7.84
C ALA A 44 1.21 -7.39 6.51
N ALA A 45 1.51 -6.16 6.04
CA ALA A 45 1.05 -5.67 4.76
C ALA A 45 1.61 -6.49 3.59
N TRP A 46 2.90 -6.85 3.63
CA TRP A 46 3.54 -7.70 2.63
C TRP A 46 2.96 -9.12 2.62
N SER A 47 2.76 -9.74 3.79
CA SER A 47 2.12 -11.07 3.88
C SER A 47 0.73 -11.07 3.27
N ALA A 48 -0.08 -10.03 3.53
CA ALA A 48 -1.39 -9.92 2.91
C ALA A 48 -1.33 -9.84 1.36
N LYS A 49 -0.27 -9.25 0.80
CA LYS A 49 -0.03 -9.26 -0.65
C LYS A 49 0.36 -10.65 -1.15
N ILE A 50 1.21 -11.37 -0.41
CA ILE A 50 1.57 -12.77 -0.73
C ILE A 50 0.32 -13.66 -0.71
N ASP A 51 -0.53 -13.54 0.30
CA ASP A 51 -1.75 -14.33 0.40
C ASP A 51 -2.69 -14.09 -0.79
N THR A 52 -2.80 -12.82 -1.20
CA THR A 52 -3.60 -12.44 -2.40
C THR A 52 -2.99 -13.03 -3.67
N PHE A 53 -1.65 -12.99 -3.81
CA PHE A 53 -0.95 -13.59 -4.94
C PHE A 53 -1.15 -15.11 -5.01
N GLN A 54 -1.04 -15.80 -3.88
CA GLN A 54 -1.27 -17.25 -3.80
C GLN A 54 -2.72 -17.63 -4.13
N LEU A 55 -3.68 -16.84 -3.66
CA LEU A 55 -5.10 -17.03 -4.00
C LEU A 55 -5.33 -16.90 -5.50
N CYS A 56 -4.76 -15.88 -6.13
CA CYS A 56 -4.82 -15.69 -7.58
C CYS A 56 -4.23 -16.89 -8.32
N GLN A 57 -3.04 -17.37 -7.92
CA GLN A 57 -2.44 -18.55 -8.52
C GLN A 57 -3.29 -19.81 -8.33
N ALA A 58 -3.95 -19.97 -7.19
CA ALA A 58 -4.84 -21.10 -6.94
C ALA A 58 -6.06 -21.07 -7.88
N GLN A 59 -6.65 -19.89 -8.09
CA GLN A 59 -7.77 -19.71 -9.02
C GLN A 59 -7.37 -20.06 -10.46
N GLU A 60 -6.21 -19.58 -10.91
CA GLU A 60 -5.68 -19.88 -12.25
C GLU A 60 -5.41 -21.38 -12.45
N ARG A 61 -4.87 -22.06 -11.43
CA ARG A 61 -4.67 -23.52 -11.48
C ARG A 61 -5.99 -24.29 -11.57
N VAL A 62 -7.02 -23.87 -10.84
CA VAL A 62 -8.35 -24.48 -10.92
C VAL A 62 -8.97 -24.24 -12.30
N ALA A 63 -8.87 -23.03 -12.82
CA ALA A 63 -9.36 -22.70 -14.16
C ALA A 63 -8.65 -23.50 -15.25
N ALA A 64 -7.33 -23.73 -15.13
CA ALA A 64 -6.58 -24.60 -16.01
C ALA A 64 -7.07 -26.06 -15.90
N HIS A 65 -7.18 -26.59 -14.68
CA HIS A 65 -7.60 -27.97 -14.47
C HIS A 65 -9.00 -28.27 -15.04
N VAL A 66 -9.95 -27.35 -14.88
CA VAL A 66 -11.29 -27.49 -15.46
C VAL A 66 -11.23 -27.47 -16.99
N ARG A 67 -10.44 -26.55 -17.58
CA ARG A 67 -10.26 -26.51 -19.04
C ARG A 67 -9.66 -27.80 -19.57
N ASP A 68 -8.60 -28.30 -18.94
CA ASP A 68 -7.95 -29.56 -19.32
C ASP A 68 -8.93 -30.74 -19.21
N GLY A 69 -9.75 -30.78 -18.17
CA GLY A 69 -10.81 -31.77 -18.01
C GLY A 69 -11.87 -31.72 -19.10
N LEU A 70 -12.28 -30.52 -19.53
CA LEU A 70 -13.22 -30.36 -20.66
C LEU A 70 -12.61 -30.81 -21.99
N VAL A 71 -11.34 -30.48 -22.23
CA VAL A 71 -10.59 -30.95 -23.41
C VAL A 71 -10.50 -32.47 -23.42
N ALA A 72 -10.10 -33.08 -22.31
CA ALA A 72 -9.99 -34.54 -22.18
C ALA A 72 -11.33 -35.25 -22.36
N ALA A 73 -12.43 -34.62 -21.93
CA ALA A 73 -13.79 -35.14 -22.09
C ALA A 73 -14.42 -34.83 -23.46
N GLY A 74 -13.69 -34.21 -24.38
CA GLY A 74 -14.19 -33.79 -25.70
C GLY A 74 -15.36 -32.80 -25.63
N LYS A 75 -15.46 -32.05 -24.53
CA LYS A 75 -16.52 -31.07 -24.30
C LYS A 75 -16.10 -29.67 -24.76
N PRO A 76 -17.05 -28.81 -25.17
CA PRO A 76 -16.74 -27.43 -25.52
C PRO A 76 -16.04 -26.71 -24.37
N VAL A 77 -14.91 -26.06 -24.66
CA VAL A 77 -14.19 -25.22 -23.72
C VAL A 77 -14.72 -23.79 -23.83
N PRO A 78 -15.25 -23.20 -22.75
CA PRO A 78 -15.70 -21.80 -22.77
C PRO A 78 -14.55 -20.85 -23.10
N THR A 79 -14.84 -19.80 -23.88
CA THR A 79 -13.88 -18.71 -24.12
C THR A 79 -13.48 -18.07 -22.79
N ALA A 80 -12.18 -17.96 -22.53
CA ALA A 80 -11.68 -17.34 -21.31
C ALA A 80 -11.99 -15.83 -21.31
N THR A 81 -12.62 -15.35 -20.24
CA THR A 81 -12.71 -13.92 -19.96
C THR A 81 -11.30 -13.43 -19.58
N PRO A 82 -10.80 -12.33 -20.18
CA PRO A 82 -9.47 -11.82 -19.86
C PRO A 82 -9.40 -11.41 -18.38
N THR A 83 -8.61 -12.14 -17.61
CA THR A 83 -8.24 -11.81 -16.24
C THR A 83 -6.86 -11.14 -16.25
N PRO A 84 -6.64 -10.12 -15.38
CA PRO A 84 -5.30 -9.60 -15.19
C PRO A 84 -4.38 -10.70 -14.61
N PRO A 85 -3.08 -10.69 -14.95
CA PRO A 85 -2.14 -11.67 -14.40
C PRO A 85 -1.97 -11.49 -12.89
N CYS A 86 -1.62 -12.57 -12.19
CA CYS A 86 -1.29 -12.51 -10.77
C CYS A 86 0.01 -11.72 -10.56
N SER A 87 -0.06 -10.61 -9.84
CA SER A 87 1.10 -9.78 -9.52
C SER A 87 1.86 -10.32 -8.30
N ASP A 88 3.12 -10.70 -8.51
CA ASP A 88 4.04 -11.08 -7.43
C ASP A 88 4.48 -9.83 -6.65
N PRO A 89 4.24 -9.76 -5.32
CA PRO A 89 4.72 -8.64 -4.51
C PRO A 89 6.24 -8.57 -4.36
N GLY A 90 6.98 -9.61 -4.78
CA GLY A 90 8.43 -9.66 -4.69
C GLY A 90 8.93 -9.86 -3.25
N PRO A 91 10.26 -9.82 -3.04
CA PRO A 91 10.86 -10.00 -1.73
C PRO A 91 10.47 -8.87 -0.78
N PHE A 92 10.32 -9.18 0.50
CA PHE A 92 10.07 -8.18 1.52
C PHE A 92 11.25 -7.19 1.63
N ALA A 93 10.96 -5.90 1.48
CA ALA A 93 11.90 -4.81 1.68
C ALA A 93 11.34 -3.86 2.75
N PHE A 94 12.04 -3.73 3.87
CA PHE A 94 11.65 -2.78 4.91
C PHE A 94 12.17 -1.39 4.56
N ALA A 95 11.26 -0.45 4.31
CA ALA A 95 11.58 0.97 4.25
C ALA A 95 11.27 1.61 5.61
N PRO A 96 12.27 2.07 6.40
CA PRO A 96 12.00 2.76 7.65
C PRO A 96 11.02 3.92 7.44
N PRO A 97 10.03 4.13 8.32
CA PRO A 97 9.20 5.32 8.25
C PRO A 97 10.09 6.54 8.28
N GLU A 98 9.97 7.44 7.31
CA GLU A 98 10.62 8.76 7.40
C GLU A 98 10.11 9.43 8.68
N GLU A 99 11.03 9.76 9.58
CA GLU A 99 10.71 10.65 10.69
C GLU A 99 10.22 11.96 10.10
N PRO A 100 9.03 12.45 10.51
CA PRO A 100 8.63 13.80 10.13
C PRO A 100 9.73 14.73 10.65
N LYS A 101 10.47 15.34 9.72
CA LYS A 101 11.48 16.36 10.07
C LYS A 101 10.83 17.31 11.07
N PRO A 102 11.49 17.59 12.22
CA PRO A 102 10.99 18.58 13.15
C PRO A 102 10.61 19.83 12.37
N ILE A 103 9.36 20.25 12.52
CA ILE A 103 8.93 21.56 12.06
C ILE A 103 9.67 22.53 12.99
N GLU A 104 10.85 22.95 12.56
CA GLU A 104 11.68 23.94 13.25
C GLU A 104 10.85 25.21 13.43
N ALA A 105 10.22 25.33 14.60
CA ALA A 105 9.64 26.57 15.05
C ALA A 105 10.78 27.45 15.55
N SER A 106 10.98 28.58 14.85
CA SER A 106 11.77 29.75 15.22
C SER A 106 13.24 29.76 14.77
N GLY A 107 13.45 30.35 13.59
CA GLY A 107 14.67 31.02 13.20
C GLY A 107 14.31 32.14 12.22
N ALA A 108 14.44 33.38 12.66
CA ALA A 108 14.15 34.56 11.86
C ALA A 108 14.92 34.56 10.53
N HIS A 109 14.24 34.99 9.46
CA HIS A 109 14.76 35.42 8.17
C HIS A 109 15.75 34.49 7.43
N SER A 110 15.20 33.67 6.53
CA SER A 110 15.82 33.39 5.23
C SER A 110 14.80 33.67 4.14
N PRO A 111 15.21 34.32 3.02
CA PRO A 111 14.28 34.92 2.08
C PRO A 111 13.46 33.85 1.36
N ALA A 112 12.27 34.24 0.90
CA ALA A 112 11.40 33.40 0.10
C ALA A 112 12.15 32.72 -1.06
N ALA A 113 11.66 31.55 -1.49
CA ALA A 113 12.21 30.67 -2.53
C ALA A 113 12.32 31.29 -3.95
N THR A 114 12.31 32.61 -4.08
CA THR A 114 12.58 33.37 -5.30
C THR A 114 14.07 33.63 -5.55
N ALA A 115 14.97 33.20 -4.65
CA ALA A 115 16.42 33.44 -4.80
C ALA A 115 17.23 32.25 -5.37
N VAL A 116 16.60 31.17 -5.82
CA VAL A 116 17.33 30.06 -6.50
C VAL A 116 17.54 30.33 -8.00
N SER A 117 16.82 31.30 -8.58
CA SER A 117 17.03 31.73 -9.97
C SER A 117 16.74 33.23 -10.12
N PRO A 118 17.74 34.12 -10.16
CA PRO A 118 17.52 35.39 -10.84
C PRO A 118 17.13 35.07 -12.29
N PRO A 119 16.09 35.67 -12.89
CA PRO A 119 15.84 35.50 -14.31
C PRO A 119 16.96 36.22 -15.08
N SER A 120 18.07 35.53 -15.32
CA SER A 120 19.05 35.94 -16.33
C SER A 120 18.42 35.68 -17.70
N SER A 121 17.64 36.64 -18.20
CA SER A 121 17.41 36.76 -19.63
C SER A 121 18.39 37.80 -20.17
N ASN A 122 18.96 37.53 -21.35
CA ASN A 122 19.78 38.50 -22.08
C ASN A 122 18.92 39.59 -22.75
N GLN A 123 17.69 39.83 -22.26
CA GLN A 123 16.83 40.85 -22.84
C GLN A 123 17.27 42.23 -22.33
N THR A 124 17.73 43.07 -23.25
CA THR A 124 18.02 44.47 -22.95
C THR A 124 16.73 45.21 -22.61
N SER A 125 16.79 46.14 -21.65
CA SER A 125 15.63 46.86 -21.09
C SER A 125 14.70 47.52 -22.12
N ALA A 126 15.18 47.82 -23.33
CA ALA A 126 14.39 48.35 -24.44
C ALA A 126 13.32 47.37 -24.97
N GLU A 127 13.51 46.06 -24.81
CA GLU A 127 12.58 45.03 -25.33
C GLU A 127 11.43 44.74 -24.35
N GLN A 128 11.64 44.96 -23.05
CA GLN A 128 10.63 44.65 -22.02
C GLN A 128 9.57 45.73 -21.84
N ASN A 129 9.78 46.94 -22.37
CA ASN A 129 8.78 48.01 -22.28
C ASN A 129 8.74 48.82 -23.59
N PRO A 130 7.93 48.40 -24.58
CA PRO A 130 7.74 49.20 -25.79
C PRO A 130 7.04 50.51 -25.41
N ALA A 131 7.69 51.64 -25.68
CA ALA A 131 7.08 52.94 -25.47
C ALA A 131 5.80 53.07 -26.34
N PRO A 132 4.71 53.67 -25.81
CA PRO A 132 3.50 53.87 -26.59
C PRO A 132 3.83 54.76 -27.80
N LYS A 133 3.50 54.27 -29.00
CA LYS A 133 3.57 55.10 -30.21
C LYS A 133 2.57 56.25 -30.06
N LYS A 134 3.05 57.47 -30.35
CA LYS A 134 2.27 58.71 -30.36
C LYS A 134 0.99 58.59 -31.19
#